data_AF-A0A1I2E0G4-F1
#
_entry.id   AF-A0A1I2E0G4-F1
#
_cell.length_a   1.000
_cell.length_b   1.000
_cell.length_c   1.000
_cell.angle_alpha   90.00
_cell.angle_beta   90.00
_cell.angle_gamma   90.00
#
_symmetry.space_group_name_H-M   'P 1'
#
loop_
_entity.id
_entity.type
_entity.pdbx_description
1 polymer ?
#
loop_
_entity_poly.entity_id
_entity_poly.type
_entity_poly.pdbx_seq_one_letter_code
_entity_poly.pdbx_strand_id
1 'polypeptide(L)'
;MNLRALFFNAFALRPRPPANQIIRSGVSHYESDHLRELLATKTSTELTDYELRTIVESNLWMLTPEAFLYFLPAFLRASLESYASLSVFASELIGELTKPSRTDVIEALDRAAQIPTGLGLPDDMIELLRKQQLEWFDSGAPAAIFHERFDNLTHAEGAAILAFFVAFKQAHGADFPLGELDTAIDRYWSRYRSFALLSDQLQNKNNHE
;
A
#
# COMPACT_ATOMS: atom_id res chain seq x y z
N MET A 1 -1.51 12.35 -18.57
CA MET A 1 -0.37 11.63 -17.95
C MET A 1 -0.60 10.12 -18.04
N ASN A 2 0.35 9.34 -18.55
CA ASN A 2 0.27 7.87 -18.55
C ASN A 2 0.75 7.34 -17.18
N LEU A 3 -0.19 7.07 -16.27
CA LEU A 3 0.09 6.63 -14.89
C LEU A 3 0.88 5.32 -14.84
N ARG A 4 0.59 4.38 -15.74
CA ARG A 4 1.35 3.13 -15.85
C ARG A 4 2.82 3.40 -16.12
N ALA A 5 3.14 4.21 -17.13
CA ALA A 5 4.52 4.56 -17.44
C ALA A 5 5.18 5.30 -16.26
N LEU A 6 4.45 6.21 -15.59
CA LEU A 6 4.94 6.91 -14.41
C LEU A 6 5.36 5.94 -13.30
N PHE A 7 4.50 4.98 -12.95
CA PHE A 7 4.78 4.02 -11.87
C PHE A 7 6.01 3.17 -12.20
N PHE A 8 6.06 2.54 -13.37
CA PHE A 8 7.18 1.67 -13.72
C PHE A 8 8.50 2.44 -13.90
N ASN A 9 8.47 3.65 -14.48
CA ASN A 9 9.67 4.45 -14.63
C ASN A 9 10.24 4.94 -13.29
N ALA A 10 9.36 5.32 -12.34
CA ALA A 10 9.79 5.81 -11.04
C ALA A 10 10.56 4.74 -10.23
N PHE A 11 10.15 3.48 -10.35
CA PHE A 11 10.75 2.36 -9.64
C PHE A 11 11.71 1.51 -10.50
N ALA A 12 12.01 1.91 -11.74
CA ALA A 12 12.80 1.11 -12.70
C ALA A 12 14.22 0.77 -12.22
N LEU A 13 14.78 1.60 -11.33
CA LEU A 13 16.11 1.41 -10.77
C LEU A 13 16.13 0.55 -9.49
N ARG A 14 14.97 0.12 -8.98
CA ARG A 14 14.93 -0.78 -7.82
C ARG A 14 15.43 -2.16 -8.23
N PRO A 15 16.48 -2.69 -7.58
CA PRO A 15 16.98 -4.01 -7.90
C PRO A 15 15.95 -5.07 -7.51
N ARG A 16 15.89 -6.15 -8.30
CA ARG A 16 15.10 -7.33 -7.92
C ARG A 16 15.69 -7.94 -6.65
N PRO A 17 14.90 -8.17 -5.59
CA PRO A 17 15.40 -8.84 -4.39
C PRO A 17 15.74 -10.30 -4.71
N PRO A 18 16.81 -10.87 -4.12
CA PRO A 18 17.04 -12.30 -4.18
C PRO A 18 15.94 -13.06 -3.44
N ALA A 19 15.68 -14.32 -3.83
CA ALA A 19 14.55 -15.10 -3.32
C ALA A 19 14.51 -15.23 -1.77
N ASN A 20 15.69 -15.29 -1.13
CA ASN A 20 15.82 -15.36 0.33
C ASN A 20 15.64 -14.01 1.05
N GLN A 21 15.42 -12.91 0.31
CA GLN A 21 15.18 -11.57 0.85
C GLN A 21 13.82 -11.00 0.42
N ILE A 22 12.89 -11.85 -0.04
CA ILE A 22 11.53 -11.42 -0.39
C ILE A 22 10.67 -11.22 0.87
N ILE A 23 10.83 -12.13 1.83
CA ILE A 23 10.00 -12.22 3.03
C ILE A 23 10.80 -11.77 4.25
N ARG A 24 10.17 -11.00 5.15
CA ARG A 24 10.75 -10.54 6.41
C ARG A 24 11.20 -11.71 7.29
N SER A 25 12.29 -11.50 8.02
CA SER A 25 12.71 -12.43 9.07
C SER A 25 11.64 -12.55 10.15
N GLY A 26 11.33 -13.78 10.58
CA GLY A 26 10.34 -14.06 11.62
C GLY A 26 8.96 -14.47 11.10
N VAL A 27 8.68 -14.31 9.81
CA VAL A 27 7.50 -14.92 9.17
C VAL A 27 7.76 -16.42 8.98
N SER A 28 6.81 -17.26 9.38
CA SER A 28 6.97 -18.70 9.25
C SER A 28 7.00 -19.13 7.77
N HIS A 29 7.71 -20.22 7.47
CA HIS A 29 7.74 -20.78 6.10
C HIS A 29 6.33 -21.19 5.65
N TYR A 30 5.56 -21.83 6.53
CA TYR A 30 4.20 -22.28 6.23
C TYR A 30 3.29 -21.14 5.73
N GLU A 31 3.40 -19.95 6.33
CA GLU A 31 2.59 -18.79 5.94
C GLU A 31 3.09 -18.10 4.66
N SER A 32 4.38 -18.27 4.31
CA SER A 32 5.05 -17.44 3.30
C SER A 32 5.52 -18.18 2.05
N ASP A 33 5.46 -19.51 2.01
CA ASP A 33 6.06 -20.30 0.94
C ASP A 33 5.44 -20.01 -0.44
N HIS A 34 4.11 -19.97 -0.54
CA HIS A 34 3.43 -19.65 -1.80
C HIS A 34 3.74 -18.23 -2.30
N LEU A 35 3.75 -17.25 -1.40
CA LEU A 35 4.10 -15.87 -1.74
C LEU A 35 5.57 -15.77 -2.19
N ARG A 36 6.48 -16.42 -1.47
CA ARG A 36 7.91 -16.45 -1.80
C ARG A 36 8.14 -17.10 -3.15
N GLU A 37 7.52 -18.24 -3.42
CA GLU A 37 7.64 -18.97 -4.70
C GLU A 37 7.17 -18.11 -5.88
N LEU A 38 5.99 -17.49 -5.74
CA LEU A 38 5.43 -16.60 -6.75
C LEU A 38 6.39 -15.44 -7.05
N LEU A 39 6.77 -14.68 -6.02
CA LEU A 39 7.57 -13.46 -6.20
C LEU A 39 9.05 -13.76 -6.53
N ALA A 40 9.56 -14.94 -6.18
CA ALA A 40 10.89 -15.37 -6.58
C ALA A 40 10.98 -15.66 -8.07
N THR A 41 9.88 -16.06 -8.71
CA THR A 41 9.85 -16.44 -10.13
C THR A 41 9.37 -15.30 -11.03
N LYS A 42 8.51 -14.41 -10.55
CA LYS A 42 7.93 -13.30 -11.32
C LYS A 42 8.68 -11.97 -11.15
N THR A 43 8.68 -11.17 -12.19
CA THR A 43 8.98 -9.74 -12.15
C THR A 43 7.72 -8.93 -11.85
N SER A 44 7.86 -7.65 -11.50
CA SER A 44 6.73 -6.76 -11.24
C SER A 44 5.80 -6.60 -12.45
N THR A 45 6.30 -6.71 -13.67
CA THR A 45 5.49 -6.64 -14.89
C THR A 45 4.71 -7.91 -15.22
N GLU A 46 5.01 -9.04 -14.56
CA GLU A 46 4.44 -10.36 -14.87
C GLU A 46 3.36 -10.81 -13.87
N LEU A 47 3.10 -10.03 -12.82
CA LEU A 47 2.03 -10.30 -11.87
C LEU A 47 0.66 -10.05 -12.49
N THR A 48 -0.22 -11.02 -12.31
CA THR A 48 -1.62 -10.98 -12.75
C THR A 48 -2.55 -10.56 -11.62
N ASP A 49 -3.72 -10.04 -11.97
CA ASP A 49 -4.74 -9.67 -10.99
C ASP A 49 -5.19 -10.88 -10.15
N TYR A 50 -5.22 -12.07 -10.74
CA TYR A 50 -5.53 -13.30 -10.01
C TYR A 50 -4.49 -13.62 -8.94
N GLU A 51 -3.19 -13.55 -9.27
CA GLU A 51 -2.10 -13.78 -8.31
C GLU A 51 -2.11 -12.72 -7.20
N LEU A 52 -2.37 -11.44 -7.54
CA LEU A 52 -2.52 -10.38 -6.55
C LEU A 52 -3.65 -10.68 -5.57
N ARG A 53 -4.83 -11.05 -6.09
CA ARG A 53 -6.00 -11.37 -5.27
C ARG A 53 -5.83 -12.61 -4.40
N THR A 54 -5.21 -13.66 -4.93
CA THR A 54 -5.25 -14.99 -4.29
C THR A 54 -4.01 -15.33 -3.49
N ILE A 55 -2.88 -14.64 -3.73
CA ILE A 55 -1.60 -14.93 -3.09
C ILE A 55 -1.03 -13.70 -2.37
N VAL A 56 -1.09 -12.52 -2.99
CA VAL A 56 -0.45 -11.31 -2.41
C VAL A 56 -1.36 -10.59 -1.40
N GLU A 57 -2.67 -10.56 -1.66
CA GLU A 57 -3.68 -10.02 -0.74
C GLU A 57 -3.55 -10.67 0.65
N SER A 58 -3.66 -9.84 1.68
CA SER A 58 -3.45 -10.15 3.10
C SER A 58 -2.01 -10.51 3.50
N ASN A 59 -1.06 -10.48 2.57
CA ASN A 59 0.33 -10.85 2.81
C ASN A 59 1.34 -9.73 2.49
N LEU A 60 0.88 -8.49 2.21
CA LEU A 60 1.79 -7.37 1.94
C LEU A 60 2.72 -7.07 3.14
N TRP A 61 2.23 -7.26 4.36
CA TRP A 61 2.99 -7.09 5.59
C TRP A 61 4.21 -8.03 5.69
N MET A 62 4.16 -9.19 5.03
CA MET A 62 5.25 -10.18 5.04
C MET A 62 6.47 -9.74 4.21
N LEU A 63 6.28 -8.81 3.26
CA LEU A 63 7.34 -8.41 2.34
C LEU A 63 8.42 -7.56 3.05
N THR A 64 9.68 -7.84 2.72
CA THR A 64 10.78 -6.93 3.02
C THR A 64 10.56 -5.57 2.36
N PRO A 65 11.16 -4.49 2.87
CA PRO A 65 11.09 -3.18 2.23
C PRO A 65 11.50 -3.21 0.76
N GLU A 66 12.58 -3.91 0.43
CA GLU A 66 13.12 -4.01 -0.92
C GLU A 66 12.15 -4.73 -1.86
N ALA A 67 11.57 -5.85 -1.42
CA ALA A 67 10.59 -6.59 -2.22
C ALA A 67 9.30 -5.80 -2.40
N PHE A 68 8.79 -5.17 -1.33
CA PHE A 68 7.62 -4.31 -1.41
C PHE A 68 7.81 -3.22 -2.47
N LEU A 69 8.92 -2.48 -2.42
CA LEU A 69 9.21 -1.40 -3.37
C LEU A 69 9.45 -1.88 -4.80
N TYR A 70 10.07 -3.05 -4.99
CA TYR A 70 10.28 -3.62 -6.32
C TYR A 70 8.94 -3.98 -7.01
N PHE A 71 7.99 -4.53 -6.26
CA PHE A 71 6.68 -4.92 -6.79
C PHE A 71 5.63 -3.81 -6.73
N LEU A 72 5.86 -2.75 -5.96
CA LEU A 72 4.95 -1.62 -5.80
C LEU A 72 4.37 -1.05 -7.11
N PRO A 73 5.14 -0.81 -8.21
CA PRO A 73 4.53 -0.31 -9.45
C PRO A 73 3.45 -1.23 -10.03
N ALA A 74 3.56 -2.55 -9.83
CA ALA A 74 2.54 -3.52 -10.21
C ALA A 74 1.29 -3.36 -9.34
N PHE A 75 1.48 -3.22 -8.03
CA PHE A 75 0.41 -3.03 -7.06
C PHE A 75 -0.38 -1.75 -7.32
N LEU A 76 0.32 -0.61 -7.50
CA LEU A 76 -0.30 0.69 -7.80
C LEU A 76 -1.13 0.63 -9.09
N ARG A 77 -0.57 0.01 -10.15
CA ARG A 77 -1.27 -0.14 -11.43
C ARG A 77 -2.51 -1.01 -11.28
N ALA A 78 -2.37 -2.21 -10.72
CA ALA A 78 -3.46 -3.18 -10.66
C ALA A 78 -4.61 -2.68 -9.77
N SER A 79 -4.30 -2.05 -8.63
CA SER A 79 -5.33 -1.46 -7.76
C SER A 79 -6.13 -0.39 -8.51
N LEU A 80 -5.52 0.41 -9.37
CA LEU A 80 -6.20 1.44 -10.13
C LEU A 80 -6.99 0.89 -11.34
N GLU A 81 -6.37 0.01 -12.13
CA GLU A 81 -6.92 -0.54 -13.39
C GLU A 81 -7.98 -1.62 -13.15
N SER A 82 -7.83 -2.42 -12.09
CA SER A 82 -8.63 -3.62 -11.82
C SER A 82 -9.33 -3.57 -10.45
N TYR A 83 -9.65 -2.37 -9.97
CA TYR A 83 -10.25 -2.12 -8.65
C TYR A 83 -11.47 -3.01 -8.34
N ALA A 84 -12.39 -3.17 -9.29
CA ALA A 84 -13.60 -3.98 -9.09
C ALA A 84 -13.30 -5.45 -8.71
N SER A 85 -12.17 -5.99 -9.17
CA SER A 85 -11.73 -7.35 -8.82
C SER A 85 -10.71 -7.41 -7.68
N LEU A 86 -10.17 -6.26 -7.25
CA LEU A 86 -9.07 -6.11 -6.30
C LEU A 86 -9.39 -5.11 -5.18
N SER A 87 -10.66 -4.91 -4.84
CA SER A 87 -11.05 -3.85 -3.89
C SER A 87 -10.50 -4.07 -2.48
N VAL A 88 -10.40 -5.32 -2.04
CA VAL A 88 -9.80 -5.71 -0.76
C VAL A 88 -8.29 -5.46 -0.79
N PHE A 89 -7.57 -6.02 -1.77
CA PHE A 89 -6.15 -5.72 -2.01
C PHE A 89 -5.85 -4.22 -2.12
N ALA A 90 -6.69 -3.45 -2.82
CA ALA A 90 -6.50 -2.01 -2.97
C ALA A 90 -6.65 -1.27 -1.63
N SER A 91 -7.63 -1.67 -0.80
CA SER A 91 -7.79 -1.15 0.56
C SER A 91 -6.60 -1.49 1.45
N GLU A 92 -6.08 -2.72 1.38
CA GLU A 92 -4.87 -3.14 2.09
C GLU A 92 -3.66 -2.30 1.64
N LEU A 93 -3.46 -2.14 0.33
CA LEU A 93 -2.37 -1.34 -0.22
C LEU A 93 -2.44 0.12 0.24
N ILE A 94 -3.63 0.71 0.31
CA ILE A 94 -3.83 2.05 0.87
C ILE A 94 -3.39 2.10 2.33
N GLY A 95 -3.76 1.10 3.12
CA GLY A 95 -3.31 0.96 4.51
C GLY A 95 -1.78 0.90 4.62
N GLU A 96 -1.14 0.04 3.82
CA GLU A 96 0.32 -0.13 3.79
C GLU A 96 1.07 1.13 3.33
N LEU A 97 0.43 1.96 2.50
CA LEU A 97 0.97 3.23 2.04
C LEU A 97 0.58 4.41 2.94
N THR A 98 -0.24 4.22 3.98
CA THR A 98 -0.66 5.28 4.88
C THR A 98 0.22 5.26 6.13
N LYS A 99 0.85 6.39 6.47
CA LYS A 99 1.62 6.49 7.71
C LYS A 99 0.70 6.16 8.89
N PRO A 100 0.99 5.14 9.71
CA PRO A 100 0.06 4.69 10.72
C PRO A 100 -0.10 5.72 11.83
N SER A 101 -1.32 5.80 12.39
CA SER A 101 -1.66 6.66 13.53
C SER A 101 -2.45 5.86 14.55
N ARG A 102 -2.17 6.12 15.83
CA ARG A 102 -2.87 5.48 16.95
C ARG A 102 -4.36 5.81 16.91
N THR A 103 -4.69 7.03 16.49
CA THR A 103 -6.08 7.49 16.35
C THR A 103 -6.84 6.63 15.33
N ASP A 104 -6.23 6.31 14.19
CA ASP A 104 -6.89 5.50 13.17
C ASP A 104 -7.23 4.09 13.69
N VAL A 105 -6.32 3.51 14.49
CA VAL A 105 -6.53 2.20 15.14
C VAL A 105 -7.73 2.28 16.07
N ILE A 106 -7.80 3.31 16.92
CA ILE A 106 -8.92 3.52 17.85
C ILE A 106 -10.23 3.70 17.08
N GLU A 107 -10.25 4.58 16.09
CA GLU A 107 -11.46 4.85 15.31
C GLU A 107 -11.93 3.62 14.54
N ALA A 108 -11.02 2.80 14.01
CA ALA A 108 -11.37 1.54 13.36
C ALA A 108 -12.02 0.54 14.33
N LEU A 109 -11.49 0.43 15.54
CA LEU A 109 -12.02 -0.44 16.59
C LEU A 109 -13.36 0.08 17.14
N ASP A 110 -13.50 1.39 17.29
CA ASP A 110 -14.76 2.02 17.72
C ASP A 110 -15.86 1.78 16.68
N ARG A 111 -15.54 1.83 15.38
CA ARG A 111 -16.48 1.47 14.31
C ARG A 111 -16.85 -0.02 14.36
N ALA A 112 -15.87 -0.90 14.58
CA ALA A 112 -16.14 -2.34 14.70
C ALA A 112 -17.07 -2.65 15.89
N ALA A 113 -16.92 -1.91 17.00
CA ALA A 113 -17.77 -2.03 18.19
C ALA A 113 -19.21 -1.52 17.98
N GLN A 114 -19.45 -0.69 16.96
CA GLN A 114 -20.80 -0.19 16.63
C GLN A 114 -21.62 -1.18 15.78
N ILE A 115 -21.00 -2.24 15.27
CA ILE A 115 -21.71 -3.28 14.50
C ILE A 115 -22.62 -4.07 15.47
N PRO A 116 -23.94 -4.19 15.19
CA PRO A 116 -24.85 -4.85 16.11
C PRO A 116 -24.42 -6.27 16.51
N THR A 117 -24.63 -6.60 17.79
CA THR A 117 -24.36 -7.92 18.35
C THR A 117 -25.12 -8.99 17.56
N GLY A 118 -24.39 -9.98 17.01
CA GLY A 118 -24.93 -11.03 16.13
C GLY A 118 -24.58 -10.86 14.64
N LEU A 119 -24.15 -9.67 14.23
CA LEU A 119 -23.50 -9.42 12.94
C LEU A 119 -22.01 -9.06 13.10
N GLY A 120 -21.65 -8.46 14.25
CA GLY A 120 -20.29 -8.12 14.63
C GLY A 120 -19.61 -9.20 15.49
N LEU A 121 -18.39 -8.87 15.94
CA LEU A 121 -17.68 -9.67 16.93
C LEU A 121 -18.32 -9.51 18.33
N PRO A 122 -18.29 -10.55 19.17
CA PRO A 122 -18.62 -10.42 20.59
C PRO A 122 -17.82 -9.31 21.29
N ASP A 123 -18.42 -8.65 22.28
CA ASP A 123 -17.79 -7.52 23.00
C ASP A 123 -16.44 -7.87 23.62
N ASP A 124 -16.31 -9.08 24.19
CA ASP A 124 -15.07 -9.58 24.77
C ASP A 124 -13.99 -9.81 23.71
N MET A 125 -14.37 -10.24 22.51
CA MET A 125 -13.47 -10.33 21.36
C MET A 125 -13.07 -8.96 20.83
N ILE A 126 -13.98 -7.98 20.80
CA ILE A 126 -13.68 -6.60 20.41
C ILE A 126 -12.66 -5.98 21.38
N GLU A 127 -12.85 -6.16 22.69
CA GLU A 127 -11.93 -5.65 23.70
C GLU A 127 -10.56 -6.35 23.64
N LEU A 128 -10.54 -7.67 23.39
CA LEU A 128 -9.29 -8.40 23.16
C LEU A 128 -8.56 -7.88 21.91
N LEU A 129 -9.27 -7.70 20.80
CA LEU A 129 -8.71 -7.16 19.57
C LEU A 129 -8.20 -5.74 19.77
N ARG A 130 -8.96 -4.89 20.48
CA ARG A 130 -8.56 -3.52 20.83
C ARG A 130 -7.25 -3.53 21.61
N LYS A 131 -7.14 -4.38 22.63
CA LYS A 131 -5.91 -4.53 23.42
C LYS A 131 -4.73 -4.94 22.53
N GLN A 132 -4.89 -5.99 21.71
CA GLN A 132 -3.82 -6.50 20.84
C GLN A 132 -3.36 -5.46 19.81
N GLN A 133 -4.29 -4.77 19.15
CA GLN A 133 -3.96 -3.77 18.13
C GLN A 133 -3.27 -2.54 18.74
N LEU A 134 -3.72 -2.09 19.92
CA LEU A 134 -3.07 -0.98 20.61
C LEU A 134 -1.71 -1.36 21.17
N GLU A 135 -1.55 -2.57 21.75
CA GLU A 135 -0.25 -3.07 22.19
C GLU A 135 0.74 -3.19 21.01
N TRP A 136 0.28 -3.70 19.86
CA TRP A 136 1.10 -3.75 18.65
C TRP A 136 1.47 -2.35 18.15
N PHE A 137 0.53 -1.41 18.13
CA PHE A 137 0.83 -0.03 17.76
C PHE A 137 1.83 0.63 18.72
N ASP A 138 1.58 0.52 20.02
CA ASP A 138 2.37 1.13 21.09
C ASP A 138 3.77 0.48 21.20
N SER A 139 3.99 -0.71 20.62
CA SER A 139 5.33 -1.28 20.44
C SER A 139 6.23 -0.50 19.48
N GLY A 140 5.65 0.39 18.66
CA GLY A 140 6.35 1.15 17.62
C GLY A 140 6.58 0.38 16.32
N ALA A 141 6.25 -0.92 16.26
CA ALA A 141 6.45 -1.75 15.08
C ALA A 141 5.78 -1.19 13.80
N PRO A 142 4.52 -0.70 13.80
CA PRO A 142 3.91 -0.19 12.58
C PRO A 142 4.65 1.03 12.01
N ALA A 143 5.07 1.95 12.89
CA ALA A 143 5.82 3.13 12.48
C ALA A 143 7.20 2.74 11.93
N ALA A 144 7.89 1.80 12.59
CA ALA A 144 9.17 1.29 12.10
C ALA A 144 9.04 0.65 10.71
N ILE A 145 8.05 -0.22 10.50
CA ILE A 145 7.78 -0.87 9.20
C ILE A 145 7.53 0.18 8.10
N PHE A 146 6.74 1.21 8.40
CA PHE A 146 6.46 2.29 7.46
C PHE A 146 7.72 3.07 7.09
N HIS A 147 8.52 3.45 8.10
CA HIS A 147 9.75 4.21 7.90
C HIS A 147 10.82 3.40 7.15
N GLU A 148 10.98 2.12 7.47
CA GLU A 148 11.84 1.18 6.73
C GLU A 148 11.52 1.15 5.23
N ARG A 149 10.23 1.21 4.87
CA ARG A 149 9.78 1.20 3.48
C ARG A 149 9.98 2.53 2.78
N PHE A 150 9.73 3.65 3.46
CA PHE A 150 9.47 4.90 2.74
C PHE A 150 10.44 6.06 3.00
N ASP A 151 11.35 5.94 3.98
CA ASP A 151 12.30 7.03 4.26
C ASP A 151 13.38 7.18 3.18
N ASN A 152 13.70 6.10 2.47
CA ASN A 152 14.71 6.06 1.40
C ASN A 152 14.11 6.13 -0.01
N LEU A 153 12.89 6.66 -0.14
CA LEU A 153 12.31 6.91 -1.45
C LEU A 153 13.01 8.08 -2.14
N THR A 154 13.30 7.90 -3.41
CA THR A 154 13.63 9.01 -4.29
C THR A 154 12.42 9.93 -4.45
N HIS A 155 12.67 11.14 -4.92
CA HIS A 155 11.58 12.07 -5.21
C HIS A 155 10.63 11.52 -6.28
N ALA A 156 11.14 10.84 -7.31
CA ALA A 156 10.32 10.27 -8.38
C ALA A 156 9.35 9.21 -7.86
N GLU A 157 9.82 8.33 -6.97
CA GLU A 157 9.00 7.28 -6.36
C GLU A 157 7.92 7.84 -5.45
N GLY A 158 8.27 8.80 -4.59
CA GLY A 158 7.28 9.48 -3.76
C GLY A 158 6.22 10.24 -4.58
N ALA A 159 6.63 10.87 -5.68
CA ALA A 159 5.71 11.53 -6.60
C ALA A 159 4.79 10.53 -7.33
N ALA A 160 5.30 9.34 -7.67
CA ALA A 160 4.49 8.28 -8.27
C ALA A 160 3.42 7.74 -7.30
N ILE A 161 3.77 7.54 -6.03
CA ILE A 161 2.81 7.14 -4.99
C ILE A 161 1.76 8.24 -4.75
N LEU A 162 2.17 9.51 -4.70
CA LEU A 162 1.23 10.63 -4.61
C LEU A 162 0.28 10.68 -5.81
N ALA A 163 0.81 10.50 -7.03
CA ALA A 163 0.00 10.47 -8.25
C ALA A 163 -1.01 9.31 -8.24
N PHE A 164 -0.62 8.15 -7.69
CA PHE A 164 -1.56 7.05 -7.43
C PHE A 164 -2.69 7.50 -6.51
N PHE A 165 -2.41 8.07 -5.33
CA PHE A 165 -3.48 8.49 -4.41
C PHE A 165 -4.42 9.53 -5.03
N VAL A 166 -3.89 10.51 -5.75
CA VAL A 166 -4.70 11.53 -6.44
C VAL A 166 -5.61 10.89 -7.49
N ALA A 167 -5.06 10.02 -8.34
CA ALA A 167 -5.83 9.35 -9.39
C ALA A 167 -6.85 8.36 -8.81
N PHE A 168 -6.45 7.61 -7.78
CA PHE A 168 -7.28 6.63 -7.11
C PHE A 168 -8.45 7.31 -6.38
N LYS A 169 -8.22 8.45 -5.72
CA LYS A 169 -9.28 9.29 -5.15
C LYS A 169 -10.26 9.79 -6.20
N GLN A 170 -9.78 10.23 -7.35
CA GLN A 170 -10.64 10.69 -8.44
C GLN A 170 -11.52 9.57 -9.02
N ALA A 171 -10.97 8.35 -9.13
CA ALA A 171 -11.67 7.22 -9.73
C ALA A 171 -12.60 6.49 -8.75
N HIS A 172 -12.11 6.22 -7.52
CA HIS A 172 -12.72 5.29 -6.56
C HIS A 172 -12.94 5.91 -5.18
N GLY A 173 -12.77 7.23 -5.03
CA GLY A 173 -12.84 7.89 -3.71
C GLY A 173 -14.20 7.79 -3.02
N ALA A 174 -15.28 7.51 -3.75
CA ALA A 174 -16.60 7.28 -3.17
C ALA A 174 -16.65 6.02 -2.28
N ASP A 175 -15.77 5.05 -2.52
CA ASP A 175 -15.68 3.80 -1.76
C ASP A 175 -14.86 3.95 -0.46
N PHE A 176 -14.27 5.14 -0.24
CA PHE A 176 -13.47 5.50 0.93
C PHE A 176 -14.08 6.72 1.65
N PRO A 177 -15.28 6.56 2.24
CA PRO A 177 -16.08 7.68 2.73
C PRO A 177 -15.53 8.29 4.03
N LEU A 178 -14.54 7.67 4.68
CA LEU A 178 -13.97 8.15 5.93
C LEU A 178 -12.74 9.04 5.71
N GLY A 179 -12.45 9.39 4.47
CA GLY A 179 -11.34 10.27 4.12
C GLY A 179 -9.99 9.56 4.22
N GLU A 180 -9.94 8.24 4.04
CA GLU A 180 -8.73 7.42 4.10
C GLU A 180 -7.68 7.92 3.08
N LEU A 181 -8.13 8.25 1.86
CA LEU A 181 -7.26 8.74 0.80
C LEU A 181 -6.71 10.14 1.08
N ASP A 182 -7.53 11.03 1.65
CA ASP A 182 -7.08 12.37 2.06
C ASP A 182 -6.07 12.28 3.19
N THR A 183 -6.36 11.43 4.17
CA THR A 183 -5.48 11.12 5.28
C THR A 183 -4.13 10.61 4.80
N ALA A 184 -4.11 9.66 3.86
CA ALA A 184 -2.88 9.15 3.27
C ALA A 184 -2.06 10.28 2.61
N ILE A 185 -2.71 11.08 1.75
CA ILE A 185 -2.07 12.17 1.01
C ILE A 185 -1.45 13.19 1.98
N ASP A 186 -2.24 13.72 2.91
CA ASP A 186 -1.84 14.88 3.70
C ASP A 186 -0.78 14.51 4.75
N ARG A 187 -0.87 13.30 5.32
CA ARG A 187 -0.01 12.86 6.42
C ARG A 187 1.44 12.59 6.01
N TYR A 188 1.69 12.17 4.77
CA TYR A 188 3.06 11.84 4.33
C TYR A 188 3.37 12.22 2.89
N TRP A 189 2.45 11.96 1.95
CA TRP A 189 2.76 12.06 0.52
C TRP A 189 2.74 13.48 -0.04
N SER A 190 2.09 14.43 0.65
CA SER A 190 2.00 15.84 0.27
C SER A 190 3.37 16.51 0.09
N ARG A 191 4.43 16.00 0.75
CA ARG A 191 5.81 16.46 0.60
C ARG A 191 6.39 16.31 -0.81
N TYR A 192 5.77 15.50 -1.67
CA TYR A 192 6.20 15.27 -3.05
C TYR A 192 5.43 16.09 -4.10
N ARG A 193 4.51 16.99 -3.69
CA ARG A 193 3.66 17.78 -4.60
C ARG A 193 4.44 18.68 -5.56
N SER A 194 5.60 19.21 -5.15
CA SER A 194 6.40 20.16 -5.92
C SER A 194 6.91 19.61 -7.26
N PHE A 195 7.08 18.29 -7.41
CA PHE A 195 7.57 17.67 -8.65
C PHE A 195 6.44 17.23 -9.59
N ALA A 196 5.26 16.91 -9.06
CA ALA A 196 4.09 16.57 -9.88
C ALA A 196 3.72 17.74 -10.80
N LEU A 197 3.72 18.97 -10.26
CA LEU A 197 3.44 20.19 -11.02
C LEU A 197 4.54 20.52 -12.06
N LEU A 198 5.81 20.24 -11.75
CA LEU A 198 6.92 20.46 -12.69
C LEU A 198 6.89 19.46 -13.86
N SER A 199 6.48 18.21 -13.61
CA SER A 199 6.38 17.18 -14.63
C SER A 199 5.28 17.49 -15.66
N ASP A 200 4.12 17.99 -15.19
CA ASP A 200 3.02 18.43 -16.06
C ASP A 200 3.40 19.67 -16.89
N GLN A 201 4.16 20.61 -16.31
CA GLN A 201 4.65 21.78 -17.04
C GLN A 201 5.68 21.44 -18.13
N LEU A 202 6.56 20.46 -17.87
CA LEU A 202 7.56 20.02 -18.84
C LEU A 202 6.93 19.20 -19.99
N GLN A 203 5.93 18.36 -19.71
CA GLN A 203 5.21 17.62 -20.75
C GLN A 203 4.35 18.53 -21.64
N ASN A 204 3.71 19.56 -21.08
CA ASN A 204 2.90 20.50 -21.87
C ASN A 204 3.74 21.42 -22.76
N LYS A 205 5.01 21.69 -22.42
CA LYS A 205 5.93 22.44 -23.30
C LYS A 205 6.38 21.62 -24.51
N ASN A 206 6.60 20.32 -24.35
CA ASN A 206 7.08 19.46 -25.45
C ASN A 206 5.98 19.01 -26.43
N ASN A 207 4.70 19.27 -26.14
CA ASN A 207 3.58 18.97 -27.04
C ASN A 207 3.14 20.18 -27.89
N HIS A 208 3.88 21.30 -27.80
CA HIS A 208 3.62 22.54 -28.55
C HIS A 208 4.82 22.98 -29.42
N GLU A 209 5.78 22.08 -29.62
CA GLU A 209 6.86 22.18 -30.62
C GLU A 209 6.67 21.07 -31.67
#